data_AF-A0A966PYL1-F1
#
_entry.id   AF-A0A966PYL1-F1
#
_cell.length_a   1.000
_cell.length_b   1.000
_cell.length_c   1.000
_cell.angle_alpha   90.00
_cell.angle_beta   90.00
_cell.angle_gamma   90.00
#
_symmetry.space_group_name_H-M   'P 1'
#
loop_
_entity.id
_entity.type
_entity.pdbx_description
1 polymer ?
#
loop_
_entity_poly.entity_id
_entity_poly.type
_entity_poly.pdbx_seq_one_letter_code
_entity_poly.pdbx_strand_id
1 'polypeptide(L)'
;MKYFIGFAYAFVLIYFLARLQKQYNIFYTFSPKAFKNRQSNEHYLKVLSGFNPVKPKEIKKTQSKLHESRINIKVIIVDDEAFWIKDNVFYTANMSGDIVNKETTRAVDTMTMNKVQLDKMMFIIDRLREGTFNDSGGTGY
;
A
#
# COMPACT_ATOMS: atom_id res chain seq x y z
N MET A 1 -56.19 -38.53 2.84
CA MET A 1 -55.49 -39.74 2.35
C MET A 1 -54.89 -39.57 0.95
N LYS A 2 -55.67 -39.25 -0.09
CA LYS A 2 -55.16 -39.18 -1.49
C LYS A 2 -53.99 -38.21 -1.72
N TYR A 3 -54.02 -37.02 -1.10
CA TYR A 3 -52.94 -36.03 -1.19
C TYR A 3 -51.63 -36.46 -0.51
N PHE A 4 -51.73 -37.29 0.53
CA PHE A 4 -50.57 -37.81 1.25
C PHE A 4 -49.79 -38.82 0.40
N ILE A 5 -50.52 -39.67 -0.34
CA ILE A 5 -49.93 -40.61 -1.30
C ILE A 5 -49.19 -39.85 -2.42
N GLY A 6 -49.77 -38.76 -2.92
CA GLY A 6 -49.14 -37.94 -3.96
C GLY A 6 -47.85 -37.26 -3.48
N PHE A 7 -47.85 -36.76 -2.24
CA PHE A 7 -46.66 -36.19 -1.61
C PHE A 7 -45.54 -37.24 -1.45
N ALA A 8 -45.87 -38.42 -0.93
CA ALA A 8 -44.90 -39.51 -0.79
C ALA A 8 -44.30 -39.92 -2.16
N TYR A 9 -45.13 -39.99 -3.21
CA TYR A 9 -44.68 -40.32 -4.56
C TYR A 9 -43.74 -39.24 -5.14
N ALA A 10 -44.03 -37.96 -4.92
CA ALA A 10 -43.18 -36.86 -5.35
C ALA A 10 -41.77 -36.92 -4.71
N PHE A 11 -41.68 -37.25 -3.42
CA PHE A 11 -40.39 -37.42 -2.74
C PHE A 11 -39.55 -38.56 -3.33
N VAL A 12 -40.20 -39.70 -3.61
CA VAL A 12 -39.52 -40.84 -4.25
C VAL A 12 -39.01 -40.46 -5.65
N LEU A 13 -39.83 -39.73 -6.42
CA LEU A 13 -39.48 -39.30 -7.77
C LEU A 13 -38.31 -38.30 -7.75
N ILE A 14 -38.32 -37.31 -6.85
CA ILE A 14 -37.22 -36.36 -6.66
C ILE A 14 -35.93 -37.08 -6.23
N TYR A 15 -36.02 -38.07 -5.34
CA TYR A 15 -34.86 -38.85 -4.91
C TYR A 15 -34.22 -39.62 -6.07
N PHE A 16 -35.03 -40.25 -6.93
CA PHE A 16 -34.53 -40.94 -8.12
C PHE A 16 -33.88 -39.97 -9.12
N LEU A 17 -34.50 -38.82 -9.37
CA LEU A 17 -33.91 -37.78 -10.23
C LEU A 17 -32.57 -37.28 -9.68
N ALA A 18 -32.47 -37.04 -8.37
CA ALA A 18 -31.22 -36.63 -7.74
C ALA A 18 -30.12 -37.70 -7.83
N ARG A 19 -30.50 -38.98 -7.68
CA ARG A 19 -29.58 -40.12 -7.82
C ARG A 19 -29.08 -40.26 -9.26
N LEU A 20 -29.96 -40.10 -10.26
CA LEU A 20 -29.61 -40.11 -11.68
C LEU A 20 -28.72 -38.93 -12.05
N GLN A 21 -29.01 -37.72 -11.54
CA GLN A 21 -28.16 -36.55 -11.73
C GLN A 21 -26.73 -36.81 -11.22
N LYS A 22 -26.59 -37.42 -10.02
CA LYS A 22 -25.26 -37.73 -9.47
C LYS A 22 -24.47 -38.74 -10.32
N GLN A 23 -25.15 -39.73 -10.89
CA GLN A 23 -24.51 -40.79 -11.66
C GLN A 23 -24.13 -40.37 -13.09
N TYR A 24 -24.97 -39.55 -13.73
CA TYR A 24 -24.82 -39.21 -15.15
C TYR A 24 -24.48 -37.73 -15.40
N ASN A 25 -24.34 -36.92 -14.35
CA ASN A 25 -24.03 -35.48 -14.39
C ASN A 25 -24.84 -34.72 -15.46
N ILE A 26 -26.14 -35.06 -15.54
CA ILE A 26 -27.05 -34.69 -16.64
C ILE A 26 -27.19 -33.17 -16.76
N PHE A 27 -27.19 -32.47 -15.63
CA PHE A 27 -27.17 -31.03 -15.58
C PHE A 27 -25.71 -30.60 -15.45
N TYR A 28 -25.12 -30.17 -16.57
CA TYR A 28 -23.79 -29.56 -16.59
C TYR A 28 -23.76 -28.47 -15.52
N THR A 29 -23.05 -28.70 -14.42
CA THR A 29 -22.90 -27.69 -13.38
C THR A 29 -22.14 -26.53 -14.02
N PHE A 30 -22.83 -25.44 -14.32
CA PHE A 30 -22.19 -24.18 -14.66
C PHE A 30 -21.37 -23.80 -13.42
N SER A 31 -20.07 -24.14 -13.42
CA SER A 31 -19.15 -23.63 -12.42
C SER A 31 -19.15 -22.12 -12.63
N PRO A 32 -19.77 -21.33 -11.72
CA PRO A 32 -19.76 -19.90 -11.91
C PRO A 32 -18.29 -19.50 -11.89
N LYS A 33 -17.78 -19.01 -13.03
CA LYS A 33 -16.45 -18.40 -13.10
C LYS A 33 -16.34 -17.49 -11.88
N ALA A 34 -15.36 -17.76 -11.01
CA ALA A 34 -15.18 -17.03 -9.78
C ALA A 34 -15.31 -15.54 -10.09
N PHE A 35 -16.40 -14.92 -9.62
CA PHE A 35 -16.66 -13.52 -9.89
C PHE A 35 -15.56 -12.75 -9.18
N LYS A 36 -14.58 -12.26 -9.94
CA LYS A 36 -13.61 -11.30 -9.43
C LYS A 36 -14.39 -10.04 -9.08
N ASN A 37 -14.52 -9.75 -7.80
CA ASN A 37 -15.23 -8.57 -7.34
C ASN A 37 -14.67 -7.34 -8.06
N ARG A 38 -15.54 -6.63 -8.78
CA ARG A 38 -15.20 -5.34 -9.38
C ARG A 38 -15.14 -4.31 -8.25
N GLN A 39 -14.23 -3.36 -8.40
CA GLN A 39 -13.98 -2.27 -7.44
C GLN A 39 -15.28 -1.56 -7.00
N SER A 40 -16.26 -1.44 -7.90
CA SER A 40 -17.58 -0.85 -7.62
C SER A 40 -18.41 -1.66 -6.62
N ASN A 41 -18.42 -2.99 -6.74
CA ASN A 41 -19.16 -3.86 -5.82
C ASN A 41 -18.54 -3.84 -4.42
N GLU A 42 -17.21 -3.88 -4.33
CA GLU A 42 -16.52 -3.77 -3.04
C GLU A 42 -16.77 -2.42 -2.38
N HIS A 43 -16.78 -1.32 -3.16
CA HIS A 43 -17.08 0.01 -2.65
C HIS A 43 -18.50 0.10 -2.08
N TYR A 44 -19.50 -0.42 -2.80
CA TYR A 44 -20.89 -0.43 -2.35
C TYR A 44 -21.08 -1.22 -1.05
N LEU A 45 -20.49 -2.42 -0.96
CA LEU A 45 -20.54 -3.25 0.25
C LEU A 45 -19.83 -2.59 1.44
N LYS A 46 -18.76 -1.83 1.20
CA LYS A 46 -18.06 -1.08 2.25
C LYS A 46 -18.88 0.09 2.78
N VAL A 47 -19.62 0.79 1.91
CA VAL A 47 -20.53 1.87 2.29
C VAL A 47 -21.71 1.35 3.11
N LEU A 48 -22.30 0.22 2.72
CA LEU A 48 -23.43 -0.39 3.43
C LEU A 48 -23.07 -1.00 4.79
N SER A 49 -21.90 -1.61 4.92
CA SER A 49 -21.54 -2.36 6.13
C SER A 49 -21.16 -1.46 7.32
N GLY A 50 -21.03 -0.14 7.14
CA GLY A 50 -20.62 0.80 8.20
C GLY A 50 -19.21 0.57 8.77
N PHE A 51 -18.57 -0.54 8.41
CA PHE A 51 -17.22 -0.92 8.79
C PHE A 51 -16.23 -0.28 7.84
N ASN A 52 -15.74 0.89 8.21
CA ASN A 52 -14.48 1.41 7.70
C ASN A 52 -13.40 1.12 8.74
N PRO A 53 -12.75 -0.07 8.72
CA PRO A 53 -11.50 -0.20 9.44
C PRO A 53 -10.58 0.90 8.90
N VAL A 54 -10.15 1.82 9.78
CA VAL A 54 -9.15 2.84 9.47
C VAL A 54 -7.84 2.08 9.28
N LYS A 55 -7.69 1.44 8.12
CA LYS A 55 -6.41 0.91 7.70
C LYS A 55 -5.55 2.14 7.39
N PRO A 56 -4.33 2.23 7.94
CA PRO A 56 -3.42 3.29 7.54
C PRO A 56 -3.36 3.26 6.01
N LYS A 57 -3.67 4.39 5.39
CA LYS A 57 -3.76 4.48 3.93
C LYS A 57 -2.36 4.26 3.40
N GLU A 58 -2.11 3.06 2.86
CA GLU A 58 -0.86 2.78 2.18
C GLU A 58 -0.63 3.85 1.11
N ILE A 59 0.50 4.53 1.22
CA ILE A 59 0.88 5.59 0.31
C ILE A 59 1.24 4.91 -1.02
N LYS A 60 0.25 4.73 -1.89
CA LYS A 60 0.48 4.16 -3.22
C LYS A 60 1.43 5.07 -4.00
N LYS A 61 2.50 4.49 -4.55
CA LYS A 61 3.39 5.17 -5.51
C LYS A 61 2.62 5.32 -6.82
N THR A 62 2.14 6.53 -7.12
CA THR A 62 1.51 6.88 -8.41
C THR A 62 2.57 7.40 -9.37
N GLN A 63 2.28 7.39 -10.68
CA GLN A 63 3.18 7.96 -11.69
C GLN A 63 3.46 9.46 -11.42
N SER A 64 2.45 10.24 -11.03
CA SER A 64 2.62 11.65 -10.67
C SER A 64 3.55 11.82 -9.48
N LYS A 65 3.40 10.99 -8.44
CA LYS A 65 4.26 11.03 -7.26
C LYS A 65 5.70 10.63 -7.57
N LEU A 66 5.89 9.65 -8.47
CA LEU A 66 7.22 9.27 -8.96
C LEU A 66 7.85 10.41 -9.78
N HIS A 67 7.07 11.08 -10.61
CA HIS A 67 7.53 12.23 -11.37
C HIS A 67 7.94 13.39 -10.45
N GLU A 68 7.10 13.75 -9.47
CA GLU A 68 7.41 14.75 -8.44
C GLU A 68 8.71 14.42 -7.70
N SER A 69 8.89 13.17 -7.28
CA SER A 69 10.13 12.74 -6.59
C SER A 69 11.39 12.78 -7.45
N ARG A 70 11.24 12.82 -8.79
CA ARG A 70 12.36 12.92 -9.73
C ARG A 70 12.77 14.36 -9.99
N ILE A 71 11.78 15.27 -10.06
CA ILE A 71 12.03 16.69 -10.37
C ILE A 71 12.32 17.52 -9.12
N ASN A 72 11.84 17.10 -7.96
CA ASN A 72 11.96 17.85 -6.71
C ASN A 72 12.93 17.15 -5.74
N ILE A 73 13.66 17.97 -4.97
CA ILE A 73 14.54 17.51 -3.90
C ILE A 73 13.85 17.82 -2.57
N LYS A 74 13.84 16.85 -1.66
CA LYS A 74 13.38 17.05 -0.28
C LYS A 74 14.47 17.76 0.52
N VAL A 75 14.11 18.89 1.13
CA VAL A 75 15.01 19.71 1.94
C VAL A 75 14.43 19.79 3.36
N ILE A 76 15.30 19.70 4.36
CA ILE A 76 14.95 19.94 5.77
C ILE A 76 15.73 21.17 6.24
N ILE A 77 15.05 22.10 6.90
CA ILE A 77 15.66 23.31 7.43
C ILE A 77 15.75 23.18 8.95
N VAL A 78 16.95 23.36 9.50
CA VAL A 78 17.22 23.31 10.95
C VAL A 78 18.28 24.35 11.29
N ASP A 79 18.02 25.18 12.31
CA ASP A 79 18.95 26.19 12.83
C ASP A 79 19.56 27.08 11.71
N ASP A 80 18.71 27.64 10.85
CA ASP A 80 19.09 28.48 9.69
C ASP A 80 20.00 27.82 8.64
N GLU A 81 20.09 26.49 8.65
CA GLU A 81 20.75 25.71 7.61
C GLU A 81 19.75 24.78 6.92
N ALA A 82 19.92 24.62 5.61
CA ALA A 82 19.13 23.72 4.78
C ALA A 82 19.94 22.47 4.42
N PHE A 83 19.33 21.31 4.61
CA PHE A 83 19.95 20.00 4.44
C PHE A 83 19.19 19.16 3.41
N TRP A 84 19.92 18.49 2.52
CA TRP A 84 19.33 17.56 1.55
C TRP A 84 20.33 16.49 1.13
N ILE A 85 19.79 15.40 0.56
CA ILE A 85 20.59 14.32 -0.03
C ILE A 85 20.42 14.39 -1.54
N LYS A 86 21.54 14.38 -2.26
CA LYS A 86 21.56 14.28 -3.72
C LYS A 86 22.73 13.38 -4.13
N ASP A 87 22.50 12.47 -5.07
CA ASP A 87 23.56 11.58 -5.59
C ASP A 87 24.32 10.82 -4.48
N ASN A 88 23.61 10.39 -3.43
CA ASN A 88 24.14 9.72 -2.24
C ASN A 88 25.13 10.57 -1.39
N VAL A 89 25.16 11.88 -1.62
CA VAL A 89 25.96 12.84 -0.84
C VAL A 89 25.03 13.73 -0.02
N PHE A 90 25.41 13.96 1.24
CA PHE A 90 24.68 14.82 2.16
C PHE A 90 25.23 16.25 2.08
N TYR A 91 24.35 17.20 1.73
CA TYR A 91 24.69 18.60 1.52
C TYR A 91 24.05 19.48 2.59
N THR A 92 24.72 20.59 2.88
CA THR A 92 24.22 21.69 3.70
C THR A 92 24.45 23.02 2.99
N ALA A 93 23.57 23.99 3.21
CA ALA A 93 23.75 25.39 2.82
C ALA A 93 23.11 26.31 3.86
N ASN A 94 23.66 27.50 3.99
CA ASN A 94 23.11 28.52 4.88
C ASN A 94 21.84 29.13 4.28
N MET A 95 20.89 29.46 5.14
CA MET A 95 19.71 30.23 4.78
C MET A 95 20.02 31.73 4.87
N SER A 96 19.47 32.50 3.94
CA SER A 96 19.40 33.96 4.02
C SER A 96 17.93 34.36 4.05
N GLY A 97 17.36 34.40 5.27
CA GLY A 97 15.91 34.49 5.46
C GLY A 97 15.22 33.22 4.93
N ASP A 98 14.27 33.39 4.02
CA ASP A 98 13.49 32.27 3.44
C ASP A 98 14.18 31.60 2.23
N ILE A 99 15.39 32.04 1.86
CA ILE A 99 16.08 31.58 0.65
C ILE A 99 17.32 30.77 1.01
N VAL A 100 17.45 29.58 0.42
CA VAL A 100 18.67 28.76 0.51
C VAL A 100 19.79 29.43 -0.31
N ASN A 101 20.89 29.79 0.33
CA ASN A 101 22.03 30.38 -0.36
C ASN A 101 22.87 29.30 -1.06
N LYS A 102 22.68 29.16 -2.37
CA LYS A 102 23.36 28.17 -3.22
C LYS A 102 24.89 28.29 -3.18
N GLU A 103 25.44 29.49 -2.99
CA GLU A 103 26.89 29.72 -2.99
C GLU A 103 27.56 29.09 -1.76
N THR A 104 26.80 28.93 -0.68
CA THR A 104 27.29 28.30 0.58
C THR A 104 27.15 26.79 0.59
N THR A 105 26.70 26.18 -0.52
CA THR A 105 26.48 24.74 -0.61
C THR A 105 27.79 23.99 -0.42
N ARG A 106 27.83 23.11 0.57
CA ARG A 106 28.97 22.25 0.87
C ARG A 106 28.53 20.84 1.24
N ALA A 107 29.38 19.86 0.96
CA ALA A 107 29.19 18.50 1.47
C ALA A 107 29.44 18.49 2.98
N VAL A 108 28.62 17.76 3.72
CA VAL A 108 28.75 17.62 5.17
C VAL A 108 29.92 16.67 5.47
N ASP A 109 30.94 17.16 6.17
CA ASP A 109 32.05 16.35 6.69
C ASP A 109 31.76 15.91 8.13
N THR A 110 31.62 14.61 8.35
CA THR A 110 31.33 14.03 9.67
C THR A 110 32.59 13.76 10.50
N MET A 111 33.78 13.79 9.91
CA MET A 111 35.02 13.40 10.59
C MET A 111 35.45 14.39 11.68
N THR A 112 35.06 15.65 11.52
CA THR A 112 35.42 16.75 12.42
C THR A 112 34.32 17.11 13.42
N MET A 113 33.17 16.40 13.37
CA MET A 113 31.97 16.74 14.16
C MET A 113 31.98 16.14 15.56
N ASN A 114 31.32 16.83 16.49
CA ASN A 114 31.08 16.30 17.83
C ASN A 114 29.86 15.35 17.88
N LYS A 115 29.70 14.59 18.97
CA LYS A 115 28.61 13.62 19.13
C LYS A 115 27.22 14.23 18.94
N VAL A 116 26.97 15.41 19.51
CA VAL A 116 25.66 16.08 19.44
C VAL A 116 25.32 16.48 18.00
N GLN A 117 26.31 16.96 17.26
CA GLN A 117 26.16 17.28 15.84
C GLN A 117 25.88 16.02 15.02
N LEU A 118 26.59 14.92 15.27
CA LEU A 118 26.34 13.65 14.60
C LEU A 118 24.92 13.13 14.86
N ASP A 119 24.45 13.17 16.10
CA ASP A 119 23.08 12.76 16.46
C ASP A 119 22.03 13.62 15.74
N LYS A 120 22.27 14.94 15.63
CA LYS A 120 21.44 15.85 14.84
C LYS A 120 21.43 15.48 13.36
N MET A 121 22.59 15.21 12.78
CA MET A 121 22.70 14.83 11.36
C MET A 121 22.00 13.50 11.08
N MET A 122 22.15 12.51 11.98
CA MET A 122 21.47 11.22 11.87
C MET A 122 19.96 11.39 11.85
N PHE A 123 19.42 12.20 12.77
CA PHE A 123 17.99 12.51 12.80
C PHE A 123 17.51 13.17 11.49
N ILE A 124 18.27 14.11 10.94
CA ILE A 124 17.94 14.77 9.67
C ILE A 124 17.94 13.77 8.51
N ILE A 125 18.94 12.88 8.45
CA ILE A 125 19.03 11.83 7.42
C ILE A 125 17.83 10.89 7.52
N ASP A 126 17.48 10.44 8.73
CA ASP A 126 16.32 9.58 8.95
C ASP A 126 15.04 10.26 8.48
N ARG A 127 14.84 11.53 8.82
CA ARG A 127 13.70 12.32 8.36
C ARG A 127 13.70 12.54 6.85
N LEU A 128 14.86 12.71 6.22
CA LEU A 128 14.96 12.82 4.75
C LEU A 128 14.56 11.50 4.07
N ARG A 129 14.96 10.36 4.63
CA ARG A 129 14.68 9.00 4.11
C ARG A 129 13.30 8.46 4.50
N GLU A 130 12.64 9.05 5.48
CA GLU A 130 11.30 8.65 5.89
C GLU A 130 10.31 8.77 4.71
N GLY A 131 9.61 7.66 4.43
CA GLY A 131 8.64 7.55 3.33
C GLY A 131 9.20 7.13 1.97
N THR A 132 10.51 6.98 1.81
CA THR A 132 11.13 6.49 0.55
C THR A 132 11.51 5.00 0.60
N PHE A 133 11.58 4.41 1.80
CA PHE A 133 12.18 3.10 2.01
C PHE A 133 11.18 1.94 2.12
N ASN A 134 11.32 1.00 1.17
CA ASN A 134 10.86 -0.39 1.20
C ASN A 134 12.01 -1.30 1.68
N ASP A 135 12.73 -0.93 2.74
CA ASP A 135 13.93 -1.65 3.19
C ASP A 135 13.64 -2.74 4.22
N SER A 136 12.55 -3.46 4.01
CA SER A 136 12.32 -4.77 4.63
C SER A 136 12.90 -5.92 3.80
N GLY A 137 13.67 -5.62 2.75
CA GLY A 137 14.23 -6.60 1.82
C GLY A 137 15.60 -7.13 2.23
N GLY A 138 15.74 -7.67 3.44
CA GLY A 138 16.88 -8.55 3.75
C GLY A 138 16.70 -9.86 2.98
N THR A 139 17.36 -10.01 1.83
CA THR A 139 17.53 -11.33 1.22
C THR A 139 18.57 -12.09 2.04
N GLY A 140 18.10 -12.71 3.12
CA GLY A 140 18.84 -13.77 3.79
C GLY A 140 18.92 -14.96 2.85
N TYR A 141 20.09 -15.14 2.24
CA TYR A 141 20.58 -16.40 1.69
C TYR A 141 21.93 -16.70 2.33
#